data_AF-G7PBP3-F1
#
_entry.id   AF-G7PBP3-F1
#
_cell.length_a   1.000
_cell.length_b   1.000
_cell.length_c   1.000
_cell.angle_alpha   90.00
_cell.angle_beta   90.00
_cell.angle_gamma   90.00
#
_symmetry.space_group_name_H-M   'P 1'
#
loop_
_entity.id
_entity.type
_entity.pdbx_description
1 polymer ?
#
loop_
_entity_poly.entity_id
_entity_poly.type
_entity_poly.pdbx_seq_one_letter_code
_entity_poly.pdbx_strand_id
1 'polypeptide(L)'
;MSVASSEDLVPPLEAGTALYREEEKTAVKKKEKKKKSKGLANVFCVFTKGKKKKGQLSSAEPEGTARSRQGLDGPPPTGALGPWARASLGPGRGWRSSAGPANGVGRRICFSAFTCAPICGAGSGETRLSAQSGTPTSPFRVLAAGPVRRMGQRPTAGPEVPENVFLHLGRTMKEDLEAVVERLKPLFPAEFGVVAAYAESYHQHFAAHLAAVAQFELCERDTYMLLVWVQNLYPNDIINSPKLAGELQGVGLGSLLPPRQIRLLEATFLSNEAANVRELMDRALDLEAQHWAEDVPPQRLDGHCHSELAIDIIQIISQAQAKAESITLDLGSQIKQVLLVELPAFLRSYQRAFSEFLERGKQLRNYRANVIANINNCLSFRMSMEQKWQVPQDTLSLLLGPLGELKSHGFDTLLQNLREDLKPLFKRFTHTRWAAPMETLEKIITTVDVRLPEFSELQDCFREELMEAVHLHLVKEYIIQLSKRRLVLKTAEQQQQLAGHILANADTIQHFCTQHGSPATWLQPALPTLAEIIRLQDPSAIKIEVATYATCYPDFSKGHLSAILAIKGNLSNSEAKSIRSILDVSTGAQEPSRSLFSLIKVG
;
A
#
# COMPACT_ATOMS: atom_id res chain seq x y z
N MET A 1 -55.15 31.43 24.39
CA MET A 1 -56.58 31.25 24.11
C MET A 1 -56.90 31.89 22.77
N SER A 2 -57.62 31.14 21.92
CA SER A 2 -58.46 31.58 20.79
C SER A 2 -57.77 32.05 19.49
N VAL A 3 -57.75 31.24 18.41
CA VAL A 3 -58.79 30.96 17.34
C VAL A 3 -58.64 31.98 16.17
N ALA A 4 -58.10 31.58 15.00
CA ALA A 4 -58.77 31.22 13.71
C ALA A 4 -59.48 32.43 13.04
N SER A 5 -59.66 32.63 11.72
CA SER A 5 -59.46 31.99 10.41
C SER A 5 -59.94 33.02 9.36
N SER A 6 -59.51 32.98 8.08
CA SER A 6 -60.27 33.40 6.86
C SER A 6 -59.40 33.12 5.61
N GLU A 7 -59.71 32.03 4.87
CA GLU A 7 -60.42 31.98 3.56
C GLU A 7 -59.53 32.40 2.37
N ASP A 8 -59.10 31.47 1.51
CA ASP A 8 -59.79 30.77 0.40
C ASP A 8 -59.81 31.54 -0.93
N LEU A 9 -58.96 31.11 -1.87
CA LEU A 9 -59.23 31.16 -3.32
C LEU A 9 -58.45 30.01 -4.04
N VAL A 10 -59.23 29.09 -4.61
CA VAL A 10 -58.90 28.00 -5.58
C VAL A 10 -59.87 28.27 -6.77
N PRO A 11 -59.58 28.05 -8.09
CA PRO A 11 -59.15 26.76 -8.71
C PRO A 11 -58.30 26.93 -10.02
N PRO A 12 -58.07 25.91 -10.90
CA PRO A 12 -58.43 24.48 -10.86
C PRO A 12 -57.31 23.45 -11.10
N LEU A 13 -57.63 22.22 -10.71
CA LEU A 13 -57.00 20.95 -11.09
C LEU A 13 -57.35 20.58 -12.54
N GLU A 14 -56.35 20.17 -13.34
CA GLU A 14 -56.49 19.07 -14.30
C GLU A 14 -55.21 18.20 -14.32
N ALA A 15 -55.44 16.89 -14.17
CA ALA A 15 -54.68 15.70 -14.60
C ALA A 15 -53.14 15.81 -14.77
N GLY A 16 -52.31 15.06 -14.04
CA GLY A 16 -52.44 13.64 -13.78
C GLY A 16 -51.75 12.77 -14.84
N THR A 17 -50.45 12.99 -15.14
CA THR A 17 -49.54 12.02 -15.79
C THR A 17 -48.09 12.55 -15.82
N ALA A 18 -47.37 12.48 -14.71
CA ALA A 18 -45.92 12.78 -14.73
C ALA A 18 -45.07 11.99 -13.71
N LEU A 19 -45.67 11.46 -12.64
CA LEU A 19 -44.91 10.81 -11.56
C LEU A 19 -44.57 9.33 -11.77
N TYR A 20 -45.08 8.67 -12.81
CA TYR A 20 -44.72 7.28 -13.12
C TYR A 20 -43.55 7.10 -14.10
N ARG A 21 -42.94 8.18 -14.60
CA ARG A 21 -41.87 8.11 -15.63
C ARG A 21 -40.46 8.34 -15.10
N GLU A 22 -40.30 8.84 -13.88
CA GLU A 22 -38.97 9.07 -13.27
C GLU A 22 -38.52 7.93 -12.35
N GLU A 23 -39.44 7.23 -11.68
CA GLU A 23 -39.12 6.03 -10.90
C GLU A 23 -38.72 4.84 -11.80
N GLU A 24 -39.29 4.74 -13.01
CA GLU A 24 -38.92 3.68 -13.95
C GLU A 24 -37.51 3.92 -14.56
N LYS A 25 -37.12 5.18 -14.80
CA LYS A 25 -35.78 5.52 -15.32
C LYS A 25 -34.66 5.33 -14.30
N THR A 26 -34.95 5.56 -13.01
CA THR A 26 -34.00 5.31 -11.92
C THR A 26 -33.89 3.82 -11.59
N ALA A 27 -34.98 3.05 -11.70
CA ALA A 27 -34.97 1.59 -11.59
C ALA A 27 -34.23 0.90 -12.75
N VAL A 28 -34.38 1.39 -13.99
CA VAL A 28 -33.68 0.87 -15.18
C VAL A 28 -32.17 1.14 -15.09
N LYS A 29 -31.73 2.35 -14.70
CA LYS A 29 -30.30 2.65 -14.50
C LYS A 29 -29.67 1.83 -13.36
N LYS A 30 -30.42 1.56 -12.29
CA LYS A 30 -29.94 0.70 -11.18
C LYS A 30 -29.87 -0.77 -11.60
N LYS A 31 -30.80 -1.25 -12.45
CA LYS A 31 -30.75 -2.59 -13.08
C LYS A 31 -29.59 -2.72 -14.07
N GLU A 32 -29.26 -1.68 -14.84
CA GLU A 32 -28.16 -1.69 -15.82
C GLU A 32 -26.78 -1.69 -15.16
N LYS A 33 -26.60 -0.89 -14.09
CA LYS A 33 -25.35 -0.88 -13.29
C LYS A 33 -25.14 -2.21 -12.56
N LYS A 34 -26.22 -2.84 -12.07
CA LYS A 34 -26.22 -4.18 -11.48
C LYS A 34 -26.07 -5.31 -12.52
N LYS A 35 -26.36 -5.05 -13.80
CA LYS A 35 -26.10 -5.96 -14.94
C LYS A 35 -24.63 -5.90 -15.36
N LYS A 36 -24.01 -4.72 -15.40
CA LYS A 36 -22.57 -4.55 -15.71
C LYS A 36 -21.66 -5.16 -14.65
N SER A 37 -21.98 -5.01 -13.36
CA SER A 37 -21.20 -5.67 -12.28
C SER A 37 -21.43 -7.19 -12.21
N LYS A 38 -22.55 -7.69 -12.74
CA LYS A 38 -22.82 -9.12 -12.91
C LYS A 38 -22.11 -9.73 -14.12
N GLY A 39 -21.74 -8.93 -15.14
CA GLY A 39 -21.03 -9.40 -16.34
C GLY A 39 -19.66 -10.00 -16.00
N LEU A 40 -18.81 -9.22 -15.33
CA LEU A 40 -17.46 -9.66 -14.92
C LEU A 40 -17.48 -10.81 -13.89
N ALA A 41 -18.43 -10.81 -12.95
CA ALA A 41 -18.59 -11.90 -11.99
C ALA A 41 -19.18 -13.19 -12.62
N ASN A 42 -19.95 -13.08 -13.71
CA ASN A 42 -20.49 -14.24 -14.42
C ASN A 42 -19.45 -14.95 -15.30
N VAL A 43 -18.48 -14.23 -15.88
CA VAL A 43 -17.43 -14.85 -16.72
C VAL A 43 -16.61 -15.87 -15.92
N PHE A 44 -16.24 -15.54 -14.68
CA PHE A 44 -15.57 -16.48 -13.76
C PHE A 44 -16.51 -17.59 -13.26
N CYS A 45 -17.80 -17.32 -13.05
CA CYS A 45 -18.75 -18.31 -12.51
C CYS A 45 -19.17 -19.41 -13.50
N VAL A 46 -19.07 -19.17 -14.82
CA VAL A 46 -19.51 -20.15 -15.83
C VAL A 46 -18.52 -21.32 -15.97
N PHE A 47 -17.22 -21.10 -15.73
CA PHE A 47 -16.19 -22.15 -15.84
C PHE A 47 -15.69 -22.74 -14.51
N THR A 48 -15.95 -22.09 -13.35
CA THR A 48 -15.39 -22.49 -12.05
C THR A 48 -16.28 -23.34 -11.15
N LYS A 49 -17.50 -23.74 -11.57
CA LYS A 49 -18.35 -24.68 -10.82
C LYS A 49 -17.81 -26.12 -10.90
N GLY A 50 -16.68 -26.40 -10.26
CA GLY A 50 -16.09 -27.75 -10.31
C GLY A 50 -14.88 -28.06 -9.43
N LYS A 51 -14.38 -27.14 -8.59
CA LYS A 51 -13.28 -27.45 -7.67
C LYS A 51 -13.73 -27.40 -6.20
N LYS A 52 -14.33 -28.50 -5.73
CA LYS A 52 -14.36 -28.85 -4.29
C LYS A 52 -13.27 -29.90 -4.04
N LYS A 53 -12.24 -29.54 -3.25
CA LYS A 53 -11.24 -30.48 -2.73
C LYS A 53 -11.97 -31.56 -1.90
N LYS A 54 -11.82 -32.82 -2.31
CA LYS A 54 -12.31 -34.00 -1.58
C LYS A 54 -11.22 -34.39 -0.57
N GLY A 55 -11.42 -34.02 0.69
CA GLY A 55 -10.62 -34.51 1.82
C GLY A 55 -11.03 -35.94 2.15
N GLN A 56 -10.04 -36.81 2.30
CA GLN A 56 -10.16 -38.23 2.54
C GLN A 56 -10.59 -38.48 3.99
N LEU A 57 -11.72 -39.16 4.19
CA LEU A 57 -12.15 -39.72 5.47
C LEU A 57 -11.61 -41.15 5.56
N SER A 58 -10.94 -41.50 6.67
CA SER A 58 -10.72 -42.88 7.09
C SER A 58 -11.08 -43.01 8.56
N SER A 59 -11.92 -44.01 8.87
CA SER A 59 -12.39 -44.40 10.19
C SER A 59 -11.46 -45.42 10.83
N ALA A 60 -11.27 -45.35 12.15
CA ALA A 60 -11.28 -46.51 13.06
C ALA A 60 -11.27 -46.02 14.52
N GLU A 61 -12.15 -46.59 15.33
CA GLU A 61 -12.37 -46.32 16.76
C GLU A 61 -11.75 -47.46 17.62
N PRO A 62 -11.85 -47.48 18.98
CA PRO A 62 -10.68 -47.43 19.87
C PRO A 62 -10.43 -48.71 20.69
N GLU A 63 -9.27 -48.81 21.33
CA GLU A 63 -9.08 -49.66 22.52
C GLU A 63 -7.96 -49.12 23.42
N GLY A 64 -8.19 -49.10 24.73
CA GLY A 64 -7.29 -48.53 25.74
C GLY A 64 -6.35 -49.57 26.38
N THR A 65 -5.35 -49.09 27.13
CA THR A 65 -5.08 -49.39 28.57
C THR A 65 -3.73 -48.79 29.03
N ALA A 66 -3.82 -47.99 30.09
CA ALA A 66 -2.90 -47.73 31.23
C ALA A 66 -1.41 -47.27 31.10
N ARG A 67 -1.17 -46.17 31.85
CA ARG A 67 -0.12 -45.94 32.89
C ARG A 67 1.26 -45.36 32.52
N SER A 68 1.49 -44.10 32.95
CA SER A 68 2.48 -43.65 33.97
C SER A 68 3.42 -42.47 33.60
N ARG A 69 3.36 -41.44 34.46
CA ARG A 69 4.43 -40.52 34.95
C ARG A 69 5.01 -39.39 34.05
N GLN A 70 4.59 -38.17 34.42
CA GLN A 70 5.36 -36.97 34.83
C GLN A 70 6.52 -36.45 33.96
N GLY A 71 6.38 -35.19 33.52
CA GLY A 71 7.51 -34.29 33.19
C GLY A 71 7.15 -33.14 32.24
N LEU A 72 6.85 -31.97 32.83
CA LEU A 72 7.14 -30.60 32.35
C LEU A 72 7.08 -30.29 30.84
N ASP A 73 6.01 -29.59 30.42
CA ASP A 73 6.06 -28.38 29.57
C ASP A 73 4.63 -27.92 29.23
N GLY A 74 4.25 -26.73 29.70
CA GLY A 74 2.96 -26.11 29.41
C GLY A 74 3.07 -25.14 28.23
N PRO A 75 2.25 -25.25 27.17
CA PRO A 75 2.16 -24.23 26.14
C PRO A 75 1.28 -23.05 26.59
N PRO A 76 1.56 -21.81 26.13
CA PRO A 76 0.78 -20.62 26.49
C PRO A 76 -0.60 -20.62 25.83
N PRO A 77 -1.57 -19.84 26.36
CA PRO A 77 -2.98 -20.04 26.08
C PRO A 77 -3.39 -19.50 24.70
N THR A 78 -4.27 -20.26 24.07
CA THR A 78 -5.00 -19.96 22.84
C THR A 78 -5.92 -18.76 23.05
N GLY A 79 -5.46 -17.56 22.72
CA GLY A 79 -6.27 -16.36 22.60
C GLY A 79 -7.01 -16.34 21.27
N ALA A 80 -8.35 -16.33 21.34
CA ALA A 80 -9.24 -16.27 20.20
C ALA A 80 -9.02 -15.01 19.36
N LEU A 81 -8.66 -15.19 18.08
CA LEU A 81 -8.72 -14.15 17.05
C LEU A 81 -10.20 -13.82 16.77
N GLY A 82 -10.63 -12.65 17.22
CA GLY A 82 -11.91 -12.05 16.87
C GLY A 82 -11.96 -11.61 15.39
N PRO A 83 -13.17 -11.40 14.83
CA PRO A 83 -13.40 -11.44 13.40
C PRO A 83 -13.26 -10.06 12.71
N TRP A 84 -12.08 -9.73 12.19
CA TRP A 84 -11.93 -8.69 11.16
C TRP A 84 -11.94 -9.28 9.75
N ALA A 85 -13.11 -9.72 9.32
CA ALA A 85 -13.42 -9.96 7.91
C ALA A 85 -14.94 -10.15 7.70
N ARG A 86 -15.77 -9.22 8.18
CA ARG A 86 -17.17 -9.10 7.73
C ARG A 86 -17.84 -7.85 8.31
N ALA A 87 -17.81 -6.75 7.57
CA ALA A 87 -18.90 -5.76 7.48
C ALA A 87 -18.37 -4.48 6.81
N SER A 88 -18.65 -4.33 5.52
CA SER A 88 -18.93 -3.03 4.88
C SER A 88 -19.54 -3.31 3.50
N LEU A 89 -20.77 -3.82 3.54
CA LEU A 89 -21.68 -3.81 2.40
C LEU A 89 -22.78 -2.79 2.73
N GLY A 90 -22.68 -1.61 2.14
CA GLY A 90 -23.68 -0.53 2.19
C GLY A 90 -23.38 0.48 1.06
N PRO A 91 -24.38 1.02 0.35
CA PRO A 91 -24.25 1.39 -1.05
C PRO A 91 -23.49 2.70 -1.26
N GLY A 92 -22.39 2.63 -2.02
CA GLY A 92 -21.61 3.78 -2.44
C GLY A 92 -22.46 4.84 -3.17
N ARG A 93 -22.31 6.08 -2.69
CA ARG A 93 -22.77 7.28 -3.37
C ARG A 93 -22.11 7.36 -4.75
N GLY A 94 -22.94 7.62 -5.75
CA GLY A 94 -22.53 7.63 -7.15
C GLY A 94 -21.62 8.81 -7.45
N TRP A 95 -20.40 8.51 -7.87
CA TRP A 95 -19.56 9.41 -8.64
C TRP A 95 -20.31 9.78 -9.92
N ARG A 96 -20.68 11.06 -10.03
CA ARG A 96 -21.35 11.63 -11.19
C ARG A 96 -20.32 12.49 -11.90
N SER A 97 -19.72 11.95 -12.95
CA SER A 97 -18.83 12.69 -13.85
C SER A 97 -19.63 13.77 -14.57
N SER A 98 -19.29 15.04 -14.33
CA SER A 98 -19.64 16.15 -15.20
C SER A 98 -18.46 16.35 -16.16
N ALA A 99 -18.60 15.85 -17.39
CA ALA A 99 -17.67 16.15 -18.47
C ALA A 99 -18.34 17.13 -19.44
N GLY A 100 -17.81 18.34 -19.53
CA GLY A 100 -18.00 19.24 -20.69
C GLY A 100 -17.23 18.70 -21.90
N PRO A 101 -17.63 19.08 -23.13
CA PRO A 101 -17.32 18.31 -24.32
C PRO A 101 -15.90 18.60 -24.82
N ALA A 102 -15.04 17.59 -24.82
CA ALA A 102 -13.85 17.55 -25.66
C ALA A 102 -14.26 16.98 -27.02
N ASN A 103 -14.19 17.81 -28.05
CA ASN A 103 -14.35 17.42 -29.46
C ASN A 103 -13.21 16.47 -29.86
N GLY A 104 -13.41 15.17 -29.66
CA GLY A 104 -12.62 14.11 -30.27
C GLY A 104 -13.50 13.36 -31.26
N VAL A 105 -13.18 13.45 -32.55
CA VAL A 105 -13.90 12.77 -33.65
C VAL A 105 -13.75 11.26 -33.47
N GLY A 106 -14.70 10.65 -32.76
CA GLY A 106 -14.78 9.20 -32.59
C GLY A 106 -15.20 8.53 -33.89
N ARG A 107 -14.23 7.94 -34.60
CA ARG A 107 -14.54 6.96 -35.65
C ARG A 107 -15.04 5.69 -34.97
N ARG A 108 -16.34 5.43 -35.10
CA ARG A 108 -16.95 4.14 -34.74
C ARG A 108 -16.41 3.07 -35.67
N ILE A 109 -15.93 1.96 -35.10
CA ILE A 109 -15.64 0.74 -35.86
C ILE A 109 -16.98 0.17 -36.31
N CYS A 110 -17.29 0.33 -37.60
CA CYS A 110 -18.37 -0.41 -38.25
C CYS A 110 -17.80 -1.75 -38.70
N PHE A 111 -18.26 -2.85 -38.10
CA PHE A 111 -18.05 -4.19 -38.65
C PHE A 111 -18.92 -4.35 -39.90
N SER A 112 -18.38 -3.99 -41.07
CA SER A 112 -18.94 -4.40 -42.35
C SER A 112 -18.43 -5.79 -42.75
N ALA A 113 -19.33 -6.58 -43.32
CA ALA A 113 -19.18 -7.99 -43.67
C ALA A 113 -17.85 -8.35 -44.38
N PHE A 114 -17.15 -9.35 -43.84
CA PHE A 114 -16.15 -10.12 -44.58
C PHE A 114 -16.71 -11.50 -44.90
N THR A 115 -17.17 -11.66 -46.14
CA THR A 115 -17.24 -12.98 -46.79
C THR A 115 -15.90 -13.27 -47.42
N CYS A 116 -15.12 -14.20 -46.85
CA CYS A 116 -13.94 -14.74 -47.53
C CYS A 116 -14.38 -15.50 -48.80
N ALA A 117 -14.10 -14.95 -49.97
CA ALA A 117 -14.11 -15.68 -51.24
C ALA A 117 -12.77 -16.42 -51.41
N PRO A 118 -12.74 -17.63 -52.00
CA PRO A 118 -11.50 -18.35 -52.25
C PRO A 118 -10.78 -17.79 -53.48
N ILE A 119 -9.47 -17.57 -53.35
CA ILE A 119 -8.58 -17.17 -54.45
C ILE A 119 -8.25 -18.43 -55.27
N CYS A 120 -8.75 -18.51 -56.50
CA CYS A 120 -8.26 -19.43 -57.53
C CYS A 120 -7.31 -18.68 -58.46
N GLY A 121 -6.01 -18.94 -58.35
CA GLY A 121 -5.01 -18.50 -59.33
C GLY A 121 -4.93 -19.50 -60.48
N ALA A 122 -5.28 -19.03 -61.69
CA ALA A 122 -5.05 -19.76 -62.94
C ALA A 122 -3.57 -19.58 -63.36
N GLY A 123 -2.85 -20.70 -63.51
CA GLY A 123 -1.53 -20.76 -64.11
C GLY A 123 -1.50 -21.88 -65.13
N SER A 124 -1.45 -21.51 -66.41
CA SER A 124 -1.34 -22.39 -67.57
C SER A 124 0.04 -23.02 -67.68
N GLY A 125 0.09 -24.34 -67.76
CA GLY A 125 1.30 -25.12 -68.08
C GLY A 125 0.93 -26.56 -68.37
N GLU A 126 0.80 -26.91 -69.65
CA GLU A 126 0.57 -28.27 -70.13
C GLU A 126 1.79 -29.15 -69.83
N THR A 127 1.60 -30.27 -69.12
CA THR A 127 2.36 -31.50 -69.38
C THR A 127 1.49 -32.71 -69.05
N ARG A 128 1.33 -33.57 -70.05
CA ARG A 128 0.48 -34.76 -70.05
C ARG A 128 1.17 -35.94 -69.36
N LEU A 129 0.34 -36.73 -68.68
CA LEU A 129 0.43 -38.17 -68.42
C LEU A 129 1.38 -38.68 -67.32
N SER A 130 0.80 -39.00 -66.17
CA SER A 130 0.75 -40.39 -65.67
C SER A 130 -0.41 -40.55 -64.68
N ALA A 131 -1.27 -41.51 -64.95
CA ALA A 131 -2.44 -41.83 -64.15
C ALA A 131 -2.01 -42.42 -62.79
N GLN A 132 -2.22 -41.67 -61.72
CA GLN A 132 -2.56 -42.23 -60.42
C GLN A 132 -3.93 -41.67 -60.06
N SER A 133 -4.88 -42.57 -59.86
CA SER A 133 -6.22 -42.30 -59.36
C SER A 133 -6.13 -41.76 -57.92
N GLY A 134 -5.80 -40.49 -57.77
CA GLY A 134 -6.04 -39.73 -56.56
C GLY A 134 -7.48 -39.27 -56.56
N THR A 135 -8.35 -39.94 -55.79
CA THR A 135 -9.67 -39.43 -55.49
C THR A 135 -9.57 -38.04 -54.84
N PRO A 136 -10.45 -37.09 -55.19
CA PRO A 136 -10.33 -35.71 -54.75
C PRO A 136 -10.96 -35.54 -53.36
N THR A 137 -10.37 -34.65 -52.55
CA THR A 137 -10.93 -34.12 -51.29
C THR A 137 -11.20 -35.15 -50.17
N SER A 138 -10.23 -35.24 -49.26
CA SER A 138 -10.33 -35.95 -47.99
C SER A 138 -11.64 -35.63 -47.22
N PRO A 139 -12.40 -36.63 -46.71
CA PRO A 139 -13.62 -36.44 -45.91
C PRO A 139 -13.43 -35.53 -44.68
N PHE A 140 -12.17 -35.31 -44.28
CA PHE A 140 -11.78 -34.39 -43.23
C PHE A 140 -12.11 -32.92 -43.51
N ARG A 141 -12.08 -32.47 -44.77
CA ARG A 141 -12.39 -31.06 -45.10
C ARG A 141 -13.87 -30.74 -44.91
N VAL A 142 -14.74 -31.74 -45.08
CA VAL A 142 -16.18 -31.63 -44.86
C VAL A 142 -16.51 -31.70 -43.35
N LEU A 143 -15.82 -32.57 -42.60
CA LEU A 143 -15.92 -32.64 -41.14
C LEU A 143 -15.41 -31.35 -40.45
N ALA A 144 -14.41 -30.68 -41.01
CA ALA A 144 -13.89 -29.38 -40.54
C ALA A 144 -14.81 -28.18 -40.84
N ALA A 145 -15.66 -28.25 -41.87
CA ALA A 145 -16.52 -27.15 -42.29
C ALA A 145 -17.76 -26.95 -41.38
N GLY A 146 -18.26 -28.02 -40.75
CA GLY A 146 -19.37 -27.97 -39.79
C GLY A 146 -19.07 -27.17 -38.52
N PRO A 147 -17.95 -27.46 -37.83
CA PRO A 147 -17.41 -26.70 -36.70
C PRO A 147 -17.35 -25.19 -36.89
N VAL A 148 -16.74 -24.76 -38.00
CA VAL A 148 -16.52 -23.35 -38.33
C VAL A 148 -17.85 -22.63 -38.58
N ARG A 149 -18.85 -23.32 -39.12
CA ARG A 149 -20.20 -22.75 -39.30
C ARG A 149 -20.92 -22.47 -37.99
N ARG A 150 -20.69 -23.24 -36.91
CA ARG A 150 -21.33 -23.00 -35.61
C ARG A 150 -20.66 -21.86 -34.84
N MET A 151 -19.32 -21.75 -34.91
CA MET A 151 -18.60 -20.60 -34.36
C MET A 151 -18.90 -19.28 -35.07
N GLY A 152 -19.23 -19.34 -36.37
CA GLY A 152 -19.67 -18.19 -37.15
C GLY A 152 -21.14 -17.80 -36.93
N GLN A 153 -21.94 -18.56 -36.16
CA GLN A 153 -23.33 -18.18 -35.86
C GLN A 153 -23.36 -17.07 -34.81
N ARG A 154 -24.09 -16.00 -35.10
CA ARG A 154 -24.13 -14.80 -34.24
C ARG A 154 -24.86 -15.09 -32.92
N PRO A 155 -24.39 -14.53 -31.78
CA PRO A 155 -25.17 -14.48 -30.56
C PRO A 155 -26.45 -13.68 -30.80
N THR A 156 -27.61 -14.25 -30.50
CA THR A 156 -28.93 -13.63 -30.64
C THR A 156 -29.20 -12.66 -29.48
N ALA A 157 -28.43 -11.56 -29.35
CA ALA A 157 -28.85 -10.28 -28.74
C ALA A 157 -27.66 -9.34 -28.42
N GLY A 158 -27.73 -8.11 -28.92
CA GLY A 158 -27.03 -6.93 -28.37
C GLY A 158 -25.85 -6.39 -29.17
N PRO A 159 -25.44 -5.12 -28.94
CA PRO A 159 -24.31 -4.49 -29.64
C PRO A 159 -23.00 -5.27 -29.44
N GLU A 160 -22.18 -5.29 -30.49
CA GLU A 160 -20.93 -6.05 -30.58
C GLU A 160 -19.91 -5.56 -29.56
N VAL A 161 -19.72 -6.34 -28.50
CA VAL A 161 -18.59 -6.19 -27.58
C VAL A 161 -17.67 -7.37 -27.86
N PRO A 162 -16.37 -7.17 -28.13
CA PRO A 162 -15.41 -8.25 -28.39
C PRO A 162 -15.47 -9.38 -27.35
N GLU A 163 -15.72 -9.04 -26.09
CA GLU A 163 -15.95 -9.96 -24.97
C GLU A 163 -17.06 -11.00 -25.23
N ASN A 164 -18.20 -10.58 -25.80
CA ASN A 164 -19.32 -11.48 -26.06
C ASN A 164 -19.00 -12.47 -27.19
N VAL A 165 -18.14 -12.06 -28.13
CA VAL A 165 -17.71 -12.89 -29.26
C VAL A 165 -16.71 -13.95 -28.79
N PHE A 166 -15.69 -13.56 -28.01
CA PHE A 166 -14.73 -14.53 -27.46
C PHE A 166 -15.38 -15.53 -26.51
N LEU A 167 -16.32 -15.07 -25.68
CA LEU A 167 -17.07 -15.95 -24.79
C LEU A 167 -17.95 -16.94 -25.54
N HIS A 168 -18.60 -16.50 -26.63
CA HIS A 168 -19.34 -17.39 -27.50
C HIS A 168 -18.43 -18.43 -28.16
N LEU A 169 -17.33 -18.00 -28.79
CA LEU A 169 -16.37 -18.88 -29.44
C LEU A 169 -15.81 -19.94 -28.47
N GLY A 170 -15.34 -19.52 -27.30
CA GLY A 170 -14.77 -20.42 -26.32
C GLY A 170 -15.78 -21.42 -25.76
N ARG A 171 -17.01 -20.98 -25.49
CA ARG A 171 -18.09 -21.85 -25.01
C ARG A 171 -18.49 -22.88 -26.06
N THR A 172 -18.72 -22.44 -27.30
CA THR A 172 -19.12 -23.32 -28.39
C THR A 172 -18.04 -24.35 -28.70
N MET A 173 -16.77 -23.93 -28.75
CA MET A 173 -15.65 -24.85 -28.92
C MET A 173 -15.61 -25.92 -27.83
N LYS A 174 -15.76 -25.52 -26.56
CA LYS A 174 -15.74 -26.47 -25.45
C LYS A 174 -16.90 -27.46 -25.50
N GLU A 175 -18.14 -26.97 -25.64
CA GLU A 175 -19.34 -27.81 -25.66
C GLU A 175 -19.31 -28.80 -26.83
N ASP A 176 -18.82 -28.37 -27.98
CA ASP A 176 -18.74 -29.20 -29.18
C ASP A 176 -17.64 -30.25 -29.08
N LEU A 177 -16.46 -29.88 -28.57
CA LEU A 177 -15.38 -30.85 -28.37
C LEU A 177 -15.73 -31.87 -27.29
N GLU A 178 -16.42 -31.48 -26.23
CA GLU A 178 -16.93 -32.44 -25.23
C GLU A 178 -17.90 -33.44 -25.88
N ALA A 179 -18.82 -32.95 -26.74
CA ALA A 179 -19.73 -33.82 -27.47
C ALA A 179 -19.00 -34.73 -28.48
N VAL A 180 -17.93 -34.25 -29.13
CA VAL A 180 -17.10 -35.05 -30.04
C VAL A 180 -16.41 -36.18 -29.27
N VAL A 181 -15.82 -35.90 -28.11
CA VAL A 181 -15.16 -36.91 -27.28
C VAL A 181 -16.16 -37.92 -26.73
N GLU A 182 -17.33 -37.47 -26.25
CA GLU A 182 -18.33 -38.35 -25.64
C GLU A 182 -19.08 -39.21 -26.68
N ARG A 183 -19.40 -38.66 -27.86
CA ARG A 183 -20.35 -39.27 -28.81
C ARG A 183 -19.74 -39.67 -30.14
N LEU A 184 -18.77 -38.92 -30.66
CA LEU A 184 -18.21 -39.19 -31.99
C LEU A 184 -16.96 -40.07 -31.89
N LYS A 185 -16.06 -39.86 -30.93
CA LYS A 185 -14.88 -40.69 -30.73
C LYS A 185 -15.15 -42.22 -30.78
N PRO A 186 -16.20 -42.78 -30.13
CA PRO A 186 -16.45 -44.22 -30.18
C PRO A 186 -17.00 -44.73 -31.52
N LEU A 187 -17.51 -43.84 -32.39
CA LEU A 187 -18.14 -44.21 -33.66
C LEU A 187 -17.15 -44.29 -34.82
N PHE A 188 -15.92 -43.79 -34.64
CA PHE A 188 -14.91 -43.70 -35.70
C PHE A 188 -13.65 -44.50 -35.31
N PRO A 189 -13.02 -45.20 -36.28
CA PRO A 189 -11.74 -45.85 -36.05
C PRO A 189 -10.64 -44.86 -35.61
N ALA A 190 -9.69 -45.33 -34.81
CA ALA A 190 -8.64 -44.50 -34.22
C ALA A 190 -7.72 -43.81 -35.25
N GLU A 191 -7.56 -44.42 -36.44
CA GLU A 191 -6.78 -43.88 -37.56
C GLU A 191 -7.28 -42.52 -38.05
N PHE A 192 -8.57 -42.20 -37.82
CA PHE A 192 -9.15 -40.94 -38.25
C PHE A 192 -8.86 -39.77 -37.32
N GLY A 193 -8.36 -39.99 -36.09
CA GLY A 193 -8.00 -38.89 -35.18
C GLY A 193 -9.08 -37.82 -35.03
N VAL A 194 -10.37 -38.21 -34.97
CA VAL A 194 -11.51 -37.28 -35.11
C VAL A 194 -11.47 -36.12 -34.13
N VAL A 195 -11.08 -36.38 -32.88
CA VAL A 195 -10.95 -35.34 -31.85
C VAL A 195 -9.89 -34.30 -32.23
N ALA A 196 -8.73 -34.74 -32.75
CA ALA A 196 -7.66 -33.86 -33.19
C ALA A 196 -8.10 -32.98 -34.37
N ALA A 197 -8.74 -33.58 -35.39
CA ALA A 197 -9.20 -32.84 -36.57
C ALA A 197 -10.24 -31.75 -36.23
N TYR A 198 -11.19 -32.06 -35.33
CA TYR A 198 -12.14 -31.07 -34.83
C TYR A 198 -11.42 -29.99 -34.02
N ALA A 199 -10.57 -30.38 -33.07
CA ALA A 199 -9.88 -29.43 -32.19
C ALA A 199 -8.97 -28.47 -32.97
N GLU A 200 -8.22 -28.96 -33.96
CA GLU A 200 -7.40 -28.13 -34.86
C GLU A 200 -8.25 -27.16 -35.67
N SER A 201 -9.38 -27.62 -36.22
CA SER A 201 -10.30 -26.77 -36.98
C SER A 201 -10.91 -25.67 -36.11
N TYR A 202 -11.33 -25.99 -34.88
CA TYR A 202 -11.84 -25.00 -33.94
C TYR A 202 -10.74 -24.00 -33.56
N HIS A 203 -9.55 -24.50 -33.22
CA HIS A 203 -8.41 -23.71 -32.83
C HIS A 203 -7.99 -22.72 -33.93
N GLN A 204 -7.83 -23.18 -35.17
CA GLN A 204 -7.41 -22.34 -36.30
C GLN A 204 -8.40 -21.18 -36.55
N HIS A 205 -9.70 -21.45 -36.46
CA HIS A 205 -10.70 -20.39 -36.63
C HIS A 205 -10.66 -19.38 -35.47
N PHE A 206 -10.53 -19.86 -34.23
CA PHE A 206 -10.45 -18.99 -33.07
C PHE A 206 -9.17 -18.13 -33.11
N ALA A 207 -8.03 -18.74 -33.45
CA ALA A 207 -6.75 -18.06 -33.62
C ALA A 207 -6.80 -17.01 -34.75
N ALA A 208 -7.39 -17.34 -35.91
CA ALA A 208 -7.57 -16.40 -37.01
C ALA A 208 -8.43 -15.18 -36.61
N HIS A 209 -9.49 -15.41 -35.84
CA HIS A 209 -10.34 -14.33 -35.34
C HIS A 209 -9.58 -13.42 -34.36
N LEU A 210 -8.84 -13.99 -33.41
CA LEU A 210 -8.03 -13.20 -32.47
C LEU A 210 -6.90 -12.46 -33.17
N ALA A 211 -6.25 -13.09 -34.15
CA ALA A 211 -5.20 -12.46 -34.95
C ALA A 211 -5.74 -11.25 -35.72
N ALA A 212 -6.96 -11.34 -36.27
CA ALA A 212 -7.62 -10.22 -36.93
C ALA A 212 -7.92 -9.08 -35.95
N VAL A 213 -8.40 -9.39 -34.74
CA VAL A 213 -8.63 -8.36 -33.70
C VAL A 213 -7.32 -7.70 -33.28
N ALA A 214 -6.26 -8.48 -33.11
CA ALA A 214 -4.95 -8.00 -32.70
C ALA A 214 -4.17 -7.20 -33.78
N GLN A 215 -4.71 -7.07 -34.99
CA GLN A 215 -4.17 -6.18 -36.04
C GLN A 215 -4.63 -4.73 -35.90
N PHE A 216 -5.64 -4.46 -35.07
CA PHE A 216 -6.16 -3.10 -34.86
C PHE A 216 -5.53 -2.45 -33.62
N GLU A 217 -5.65 -1.12 -33.53
CA GLU A 217 -5.35 -0.40 -32.29
C GLU A 217 -6.40 -0.78 -31.22
N LEU A 218 -5.96 -1.57 -30.25
CA LEU A 218 -6.80 -2.05 -29.16
C LEU A 218 -6.90 -1.00 -28.06
N CYS A 219 -8.09 -0.81 -27.50
CA CYS A 219 -8.22 -0.08 -26.26
C CYS A 219 -7.67 -0.91 -25.08
N GLU A 220 -7.43 -0.27 -23.94
CA GLU A 220 -6.89 -0.93 -22.74
C GLU A 220 -7.72 -2.14 -22.29
N ARG A 221 -9.06 -2.01 -22.35
CA ARG A 221 -9.98 -3.09 -22.00
C ARG A 221 -9.83 -4.27 -22.95
N ASP A 222 -9.78 -4.00 -24.25
CA ASP A 222 -9.71 -5.05 -25.27
C ASP A 222 -8.36 -5.77 -25.23
N THR A 223 -7.28 -5.02 -24.97
CA THR A 223 -5.93 -5.57 -24.74
C THR A 223 -5.92 -6.54 -23.55
N TYR A 224 -6.46 -6.11 -22.40
CA TYR A 224 -6.59 -6.96 -21.22
C TYR A 224 -7.44 -8.22 -21.51
N MET A 225 -8.61 -8.05 -22.11
CA MET A 225 -9.51 -9.17 -22.42
C MET A 225 -8.85 -10.20 -23.33
N LEU A 226 -8.19 -9.73 -24.39
CA LEU A 226 -7.52 -10.60 -25.34
C LEU A 226 -6.35 -11.36 -24.68
N LEU A 227 -5.57 -10.71 -23.83
CA LEU A 227 -4.51 -11.38 -23.04
C LEU A 227 -5.07 -12.43 -22.07
N VAL A 228 -6.12 -12.11 -21.32
CA VAL A 228 -6.79 -13.06 -20.41
C VAL A 228 -7.28 -14.30 -21.17
N TRP A 229 -7.87 -14.11 -22.36
CA TRP A 229 -8.32 -15.22 -23.18
C TRP A 229 -7.17 -16.10 -23.67
N VAL A 230 -6.10 -15.48 -24.18
CA VAL A 230 -4.96 -16.20 -24.77
C VAL A 230 -4.15 -16.94 -23.71
N GLN A 231 -3.88 -16.30 -22.56
CA GLN A 231 -2.94 -16.80 -21.55
C GLN A 231 -3.62 -17.56 -20.40
N ASN A 232 -4.90 -17.32 -20.13
CA ASN A 232 -5.59 -17.93 -18.99
C ASN A 232 -6.81 -18.78 -19.42
N LEU A 233 -7.86 -18.16 -19.96
CA LEU A 233 -9.15 -18.84 -20.17
C LEU A 233 -9.06 -19.97 -21.21
N TYR A 234 -8.43 -19.73 -22.37
CA TYR A 234 -8.32 -20.75 -23.41
C TYR A 234 -7.53 -21.99 -22.96
N PRO A 235 -6.27 -21.87 -22.49
CA PRO A 235 -5.51 -23.05 -22.07
C PRO A 235 -6.12 -23.73 -20.83
N ASN A 236 -6.63 -22.98 -19.84
CA ASN A 236 -7.04 -23.55 -18.56
C ASN A 236 -8.50 -24.06 -18.55
N ASP A 237 -9.43 -23.31 -19.13
CA ASP A 237 -10.87 -23.62 -19.01
C ASP A 237 -11.43 -24.44 -20.19
N ILE A 238 -10.75 -24.40 -21.34
CA ILE A 238 -11.13 -25.14 -22.57
C ILE A 238 -10.20 -26.34 -22.75
N ILE A 239 -8.90 -26.10 -23.03
CA ILE A 239 -7.96 -27.17 -23.39
C ILE A 239 -7.71 -28.13 -22.20
N ASN A 240 -7.40 -27.58 -21.02
CA ASN A 240 -7.16 -28.35 -19.79
C ASN A 240 -8.45 -28.67 -19.02
N SER A 241 -9.62 -28.62 -19.68
CA SER A 241 -10.86 -29.03 -19.04
C SER A 241 -10.83 -30.53 -18.71
N PRO A 242 -11.41 -30.99 -17.58
CA PRO A 242 -11.25 -32.38 -17.11
C PRO A 242 -11.69 -33.45 -18.12
N LYS A 243 -12.66 -33.11 -18.99
CA LYS A 243 -13.18 -34.02 -20.01
C LYS A 243 -12.35 -34.03 -21.30
N LEU A 244 -11.57 -32.97 -21.58
CA LEU A 244 -10.82 -32.80 -22.82
C LEU A 244 -9.31 -32.96 -22.63
N ALA A 245 -8.79 -32.72 -21.42
CA ALA A 245 -7.35 -32.65 -21.15
C ALA A 245 -6.58 -33.90 -21.61
N GLY A 246 -7.11 -35.10 -21.33
CA GLY A 246 -6.46 -36.36 -21.72
C GLY A 246 -6.42 -36.59 -23.24
N GLU A 247 -7.37 -36.05 -23.98
CA GLU A 247 -7.46 -36.20 -25.43
C GLU A 247 -6.65 -35.13 -26.18
N LEU A 248 -6.65 -33.90 -25.66
CA LEU A 248 -6.02 -32.76 -26.31
C LEU A 248 -4.53 -32.61 -26.01
N GLN A 249 -4.02 -33.27 -24.96
CA GLN A 249 -2.59 -33.22 -24.60
C GLN A 249 -1.69 -33.76 -25.74
N GLY A 250 -2.14 -34.75 -26.50
CA GLY A 250 -1.41 -35.31 -27.64
C GLY A 250 -1.51 -34.51 -28.94
N VAL A 251 -2.47 -33.57 -29.04
CA VAL A 251 -2.73 -32.79 -30.27
C VAL A 251 -1.80 -31.58 -30.40
N GLY A 252 -1.36 -31.00 -29.28
CA GLY A 252 -0.35 -29.93 -29.30
C GLY A 252 -0.81 -28.63 -29.98
N LEU A 253 -2.06 -28.19 -29.74
CA LEU A 253 -2.70 -27.06 -30.42
C LEU A 253 -1.99 -25.70 -30.29
N GLY A 254 -1.06 -25.53 -29.34
CA GLY A 254 -0.31 -24.27 -29.17
C GLY A 254 -1.16 -23.08 -28.68
N SER A 255 -0.63 -21.88 -28.81
CA SER A 255 -1.27 -20.62 -28.37
C SER A 255 -2.15 -20.02 -29.46
N LEU A 256 -3.24 -19.33 -29.06
CA LEU A 256 -4.14 -18.65 -30.02
C LEU A 256 -3.50 -17.51 -30.78
N LEU A 257 -2.45 -16.90 -30.23
CA LEU A 257 -1.66 -15.86 -30.88
C LEU A 257 -0.18 -16.22 -30.92
N PRO A 258 0.59 -15.71 -31.89
CA PRO A 258 2.03 -15.90 -31.93
C PRO A 258 2.72 -15.34 -30.67
N PRO A 259 3.74 -16.03 -30.10
CA PRO A 259 4.42 -15.59 -28.88
C PRO A 259 5.01 -14.17 -28.95
N ARG A 260 5.45 -13.74 -30.13
CA ARG A 260 5.95 -12.36 -30.34
C ARG A 260 4.85 -11.31 -30.17
N GLN A 261 3.64 -11.60 -30.66
CA GLN A 261 2.50 -10.69 -30.54
C GLN A 261 1.97 -10.65 -29.11
N ILE A 262 1.97 -11.79 -28.42
CA ILE A 262 1.60 -11.86 -26.99
C ILE A 262 2.52 -10.97 -26.16
N ARG A 263 3.85 -11.10 -26.32
CA ARG A 263 4.81 -10.25 -25.59
C ARG A 263 4.63 -8.75 -25.85
N LEU A 264 4.29 -8.38 -27.08
CA LEU A 264 4.01 -6.98 -27.43
C LEU A 264 2.75 -6.47 -26.71
N LEU A 265 1.70 -7.29 -26.66
CA LEU A 265 0.47 -6.97 -25.94
C LEU A 265 0.69 -6.90 -24.44
N GLU A 266 1.50 -7.81 -23.87
CA GLU A 266 1.89 -7.79 -22.46
C GLU A 266 2.64 -6.50 -22.11
N ALA A 267 3.62 -6.09 -22.91
CA ALA A 267 4.35 -4.83 -22.72
C ALA A 267 3.42 -3.61 -22.79
N THR A 268 2.49 -3.61 -23.77
CA THR A 268 1.49 -2.55 -23.92
C THR A 268 0.54 -2.50 -22.72
N PHE A 269 0.09 -3.65 -22.24
CA PHE A 269 -0.73 -3.77 -21.03
C PHE A 269 -0.01 -3.23 -19.80
N LEU A 270 1.25 -3.62 -19.57
CA LEU A 270 2.05 -3.14 -18.44
C LEU A 270 2.21 -1.62 -18.46
N SER A 271 2.52 -1.04 -19.63
CA SER A 271 2.66 0.41 -19.78
C SER A 271 1.36 1.15 -19.52
N ASN A 272 0.24 0.66 -20.07
CA ASN A 272 -1.07 1.28 -19.87
C ASN A 272 -1.53 1.17 -18.41
N GLU A 273 -1.34 0.01 -17.79
CA GLU A 273 -1.74 -0.19 -16.39
C GLU A 273 -0.90 0.67 -15.45
N ALA A 274 0.41 0.79 -15.69
CA ALA A 274 1.28 1.69 -14.90
C ALA A 274 0.86 3.16 -15.03
N ALA A 275 0.54 3.62 -16.24
CA ALA A 275 0.04 4.97 -16.47
C ALA A 275 -1.32 5.22 -15.77
N ASN A 276 -2.23 4.25 -15.85
CA ASN A 276 -3.53 4.30 -15.18
C ASN A 276 -3.38 4.33 -13.65
N VAL A 277 -2.50 3.49 -13.07
CA VAL A 277 -2.20 3.54 -11.63
C VAL A 277 -1.67 4.91 -11.23
N ARG A 278 -0.68 5.45 -11.98
CA ARG A 278 -0.11 6.78 -11.70
C ARG A 278 -1.19 7.86 -11.68
N GLU A 279 -2.02 7.91 -12.71
CA GLU A 279 -3.11 8.88 -12.80
C GLU A 279 -4.13 8.74 -11.66
N LEU A 280 -4.49 7.51 -11.29
CA LEU A 280 -5.42 7.27 -10.17
C LEU A 280 -4.81 7.69 -8.82
N MET A 281 -3.52 7.45 -8.61
CA MET A 281 -2.81 7.87 -7.40
C MET A 281 -2.71 9.40 -7.31
N ASP A 282 -2.37 10.06 -8.42
CA ASP A 282 -2.30 11.53 -8.49
C ASP A 282 -3.67 12.16 -8.19
N ARG A 283 -4.74 11.63 -8.79
CA ARG A 283 -6.11 12.10 -8.51
C ARG A 283 -6.54 11.87 -7.06
N ALA A 284 -6.14 10.76 -6.45
CA ALA A 284 -6.43 10.49 -5.04
C ALA A 284 -5.72 11.50 -4.13
N LEU A 285 -4.46 11.85 -4.45
CA LEU A 285 -3.73 12.88 -3.74
C LEU A 285 -4.34 14.28 -3.93
N ASP A 286 -4.74 14.63 -5.15
CA ASP A 286 -5.39 15.92 -5.44
C ASP A 286 -6.68 16.10 -4.66
N LEU A 287 -7.50 15.04 -4.55
CA LEU A 287 -8.72 15.05 -3.75
C LEU A 287 -8.42 15.24 -2.26
N GLU A 288 -7.42 14.54 -1.74
CA GLU A 288 -7.03 14.68 -0.35
C GLU A 288 -6.46 16.08 -0.06
N ALA A 289 -5.67 16.64 -0.99
CA ALA A 289 -5.17 18.02 -0.88
C ALA A 289 -6.30 19.06 -0.91
N GLN A 290 -7.36 18.82 -1.68
CA GLN A 290 -8.57 19.65 -1.66
C GLN A 290 -9.29 19.57 -0.32
N HIS A 291 -9.43 18.37 0.26
CA HIS A 291 -10.01 18.22 1.60
C HIS A 291 -9.23 19.01 2.66
N TRP A 292 -7.90 19.05 2.57
CA TRP A 292 -7.09 19.88 3.46
C TRP A 292 -7.35 21.37 3.25
N ALA A 293 -7.46 21.83 2.00
CA ALA A 293 -7.72 23.23 1.66
C ALA A 293 -9.12 23.70 2.09
N GLU A 294 -10.10 22.79 2.07
CA GLU A 294 -11.49 23.03 2.51
C GLU A 294 -11.68 22.85 4.03
N ASP A 295 -10.61 22.61 4.79
CA ASP A 295 -10.63 22.37 6.24
C ASP A 295 -11.58 21.23 6.65
N VAL A 296 -11.66 20.18 5.83
CA VAL A 296 -12.48 19.01 6.14
C VAL A 296 -11.87 18.28 7.34
N PRO A 297 -12.65 17.95 8.39
CA PRO A 297 -12.14 17.21 9.53
C PRO A 297 -11.84 15.75 9.13
N PRO A 298 -10.73 15.17 9.61
CA PRO A 298 -10.41 13.78 9.33
C PRO A 298 -11.38 12.84 10.05
N GLN A 299 -11.51 11.63 9.52
CA GLN A 299 -12.31 10.60 10.17
C GLN A 299 -11.60 10.08 11.42
N ARG A 300 -12.34 9.44 12.33
CA ARG A 300 -11.78 8.82 13.54
C ARG A 300 -12.10 7.33 13.54
N LEU A 301 -11.07 6.50 13.56
CA LEU A 301 -11.17 5.05 13.68
C LEU A 301 -10.45 4.62 14.95
N ASP A 302 -11.15 3.91 15.83
CA ASP A 302 -10.63 3.46 17.14
C ASP A 302 -10.02 4.59 17.98
N GLY A 303 -10.55 5.81 17.86
CA GLY A 303 -10.06 7.00 18.56
C GLY A 303 -8.88 7.71 17.90
N HIS A 304 -8.35 7.16 16.79
CA HIS A 304 -7.25 7.75 16.04
C HIS A 304 -7.73 8.48 14.78
N CYS A 305 -7.05 9.57 14.43
CA CYS A 305 -7.31 10.29 13.18
C CYS A 305 -6.97 9.42 11.96
N HIS A 306 -7.83 9.41 10.96
CA HIS A 306 -7.72 8.58 9.77
C HIS A 306 -7.97 9.39 8.49
N SER A 307 -7.16 9.09 7.47
CA SER A 307 -7.30 9.57 6.09
C SER A 307 -7.42 8.35 5.17
N GLU A 308 -8.35 8.44 4.21
CA GLU A 308 -8.62 7.35 3.26
C GLU A 308 -7.48 7.18 2.24
N LEU A 309 -6.61 8.20 2.09
CA LEU A 309 -5.56 8.22 1.07
C LEU A 309 -4.69 6.95 1.10
N ALA A 310 -4.26 6.51 2.29
CA ALA A 310 -3.45 5.30 2.39
C ALA A 310 -4.21 4.06 1.88
N ILE A 311 -5.50 3.93 2.23
CA ILE A 311 -6.34 2.80 1.81
C ILE A 311 -6.53 2.82 0.30
N ASP A 312 -6.90 3.98 -0.25
CA ASP A 312 -7.17 4.17 -1.67
C ASP A 312 -5.93 3.82 -2.50
N ILE A 313 -4.75 4.32 -2.13
CA ILE A 313 -3.50 4.04 -2.82
C ILE A 313 -3.14 2.56 -2.74
N ILE A 314 -3.20 1.95 -1.56
CA ILE A 314 -2.92 0.52 -1.40
C ILE A 314 -3.90 -0.32 -2.23
N GLN A 315 -5.16 0.09 -2.31
CA GLN A 315 -6.20 -0.60 -3.07
C GLN A 315 -6.00 -0.46 -4.57
N ILE A 316 -5.67 0.73 -5.08
CA ILE A 316 -5.34 0.98 -6.49
C ILE A 316 -4.23 0.03 -6.93
N ILE A 317 -3.14 -0.03 -6.16
CA ILE A 317 -1.99 -0.85 -6.54
C ILE A 317 -2.30 -2.36 -6.42
N SER A 318 -3.01 -2.76 -5.35
CA SER A 318 -3.43 -4.16 -5.17
C SER A 318 -4.32 -4.65 -6.32
N GLN A 319 -5.21 -3.78 -6.83
CA GLN A 319 -6.09 -4.12 -7.96
C GLN A 319 -5.33 -4.26 -9.27
N ALA A 320 -4.37 -3.39 -9.54
CA ALA A 320 -3.51 -3.49 -10.73
C ALA A 320 -2.70 -4.80 -10.72
N GLN A 321 -2.15 -5.18 -9.57
CA GLN A 321 -1.46 -6.47 -9.41
C GLN A 321 -2.41 -7.65 -9.64
N ALA A 322 -3.57 -7.67 -8.98
CA ALA A 322 -4.56 -8.75 -9.16
C ALA A 322 -5.06 -8.87 -10.61
N LYS A 323 -5.20 -7.74 -11.30
CA LYS A 323 -5.56 -7.69 -12.72
C LYS A 323 -4.49 -8.36 -13.58
N ALA A 324 -3.21 -8.07 -13.37
CA ALA A 324 -2.12 -8.74 -14.11
C ALA A 324 -1.99 -10.23 -13.77
N GLU A 325 -2.11 -10.61 -12.48
CA GLU A 325 -2.07 -12.01 -12.04
C GLU A 325 -3.20 -12.86 -12.64
N SER A 326 -4.34 -12.23 -12.97
CA SER A 326 -5.44 -12.90 -13.67
C SER A 326 -5.12 -13.26 -15.13
N ILE A 327 -4.07 -12.66 -15.73
CA ILE A 327 -3.54 -13.03 -17.04
C ILE A 327 -2.51 -14.14 -16.85
N THR A 328 -1.40 -13.87 -16.15
CA THR A 328 -0.39 -14.84 -15.76
C THR A 328 0.31 -14.42 -14.47
N LEU A 329 0.85 -15.39 -13.73
CA LEU A 329 1.65 -15.12 -12.52
C LEU A 329 2.93 -14.32 -12.85
N ASP A 330 3.53 -14.58 -14.01
CA ASP A 330 4.73 -13.86 -14.46
C ASP A 330 4.43 -12.37 -14.72
N LEU A 331 3.31 -12.07 -15.40
CA LEU A 331 2.88 -10.70 -15.63
C LEU A 331 2.52 -9.99 -14.31
N GLY A 332 1.98 -10.73 -13.34
CA GLY A 332 1.80 -10.28 -11.95
C GLY A 332 3.12 -9.87 -11.28
N SER A 333 4.17 -10.65 -11.47
CA SER A 333 5.51 -10.32 -10.97
C SER A 333 6.10 -9.09 -11.70
N GLN A 334 5.94 -9.02 -13.02
CA GLN A 334 6.43 -7.89 -13.82
C GLN A 334 5.75 -6.58 -13.43
N ILE A 335 4.41 -6.55 -13.32
CA ILE A 335 3.70 -5.32 -12.92
C ILE A 335 4.08 -4.92 -11.49
N LYS A 336 4.30 -5.88 -10.58
CA LYS A 336 4.73 -5.58 -9.21
C LYS A 336 6.06 -4.80 -9.21
N GLN A 337 7.02 -5.18 -10.05
CA GLN A 337 8.28 -4.44 -10.19
C GLN A 337 8.07 -3.03 -10.75
N VAL A 338 7.20 -2.87 -11.75
CA VAL A 338 6.86 -1.55 -12.31
C VAL A 338 6.22 -0.66 -11.23
N LEU A 339 5.26 -1.19 -10.47
CA LEU A 339 4.56 -0.46 -9.42
C LEU A 339 5.47 -0.06 -8.25
N LEU A 340 6.48 -0.88 -7.93
CA LEU A 340 7.51 -0.54 -6.95
C LEU A 340 8.35 0.67 -7.37
N VAL A 341 8.47 0.96 -8.67
CA VAL A 341 9.15 2.15 -9.20
C VAL A 341 8.24 3.38 -9.18
N GLU A 342 6.94 3.20 -9.43
CA GLU A 342 5.95 4.29 -9.42
C GLU A 342 5.63 4.82 -8.01
N LEU A 343 5.63 3.93 -7.01
CA LEU A 343 5.26 4.30 -5.64
C LEU A 343 6.16 5.39 -5.03
N PRO A 344 7.51 5.34 -5.12
CA PRO A 344 8.35 6.42 -4.62
C PRO A 344 8.07 7.77 -5.29
N ALA A 345 7.72 7.78 -6.58
CA ALA A 345 7.37 9.02 -7.27
C ALA A 345 6.09 9.64 -6.66
N PHE A 346 5.07 8.82 -6.42
CA PHE A 346 3.86 9.23 -5.70
C PHE A 346 4.19 9.73 -4.28
N LEU A 347 4.97 8.99 -3.51
CA LEU A 347 5.31 9.37 -2.12
C LEU A 347 6.04 10.71 -2.04
N ARG A 348 6.88 11.04 -3.02
CA ARG A 348 7.50 12.38 -3.11
C ARG A 348 6.49 13.47 -3.44
N SER A 349 5.54 13.21 -4.33
CA SER A 349 4.45 14.16 -4.61
C SER A 349 3.59 14.39 -3.38
N TYR A 350 3.26 13.32 -2.66
CA TYR A 350 2.51 13.39 -1.41
C TYR A 350 3.25 14.19 -0.33
N GLN A 351 4.54 13.91 -0.14
CA GLN A 351 5.39 14.70 0.76
C GLN A 351 5.36 16.19 0.40
N ARG A 352 5.54 16.55 -0.88
CA ARG A 352 5.54 17.94 -1.32
C ARG A 352 4.20 18.62 -1.07
N ALA A 353 3.09 17.98 -1.43
CA ALA A 353 1.74 18.49 -1.19
C ALA A 353 1.47 18.69 0.31
N PHE A 354 1.90 17.74 1.14
CA PHE A 354 1.78 17.84 2.58
C PHE A 354 2.63 18.98 3.17
N SER A 355 3.88 19.15 2.71
CA SER A 355 4.72 20.29 3.12
C SER A 355 4.09 21.64 2.74
N GLU A 356 3.48 21.75 1.56
CA GLU A 356 2.73 22.96 1.19
C GLU A 356 1.52 23.21 2.10
N PHE A 357 0.81 22.15 2.48
CA PHE A 357 -0.27 22.21 3.46
C PHE A 357 0.22 22.67 4.84
N LEU A 358 1.36 22.15 5.31
CA LEU A 358 1.94 22.57 6.60
C LEU A 358 2.27 24.07 6.63
N GLU A 359 2.75 24.63 5.52
CA GLU A 359 3.07 26.06 5.47
C GLU A 359 1.83 26.96 5.39
N ARG A 360 0.81 26.57 4.61
CA ARG A 360 -0.37 27.41 4.35
C ARG A 360 -1.52 27.18 5.34
N GLY A 361 -1.60 25.99 5.95
CA GLY A 361 -2.76 25.52 6.71
C GLY A 361 -2.80 25.93 8.19
N LYS A 362 -1.81 26.67 8.70
CA LYS A 362 -1.64 26.93 10.16
C LYS A 362 -2.84 27.62 10.84
N GLN A 363 -3.69 28.29 10.08
CA GLN A 363 -4.89 29.01 10.56
C GLN A 363 -6.17 28.16 10.52
N LEU A 364 -6.12 26.96 9.92
CA LEU A 364 -7.30 26.10 9.75
C LEU A 364 -7.69 25.43 11.07
N ARG A 365 -8.99 25.20 11.26
CA ARG A 365 -9.52 24.67 12.53
C ARG A 365 -9.10 23.22 12.73
N ASN A 366 -9.13 22.42 11.67
CA ASN A 366 -8.80 20.99 11.72
C ASN A 366 -7.34 20.72 11.35
N TYR A 367 -6.50 21.76 11.29
CA TYR A 367 -5.08 21.67 10.89
C TYR A 367 -4.34 20.55 11.62
N ARG A 368 -4.36 20.56 12.96
CA ARG A 368 -3.64 19.56 13.78
C ARG A 368 -4.17 18.15 13.56
N ALA A 369 -5.48 17.97 13.50
CA ALA A 369 -6.10 16.67 13.27
C ALA A 369 -5.69 16.11 11.89
N ASN A 370 -5.68 16.96 10.86
CA ASN A 370 -5.21 16.58 9.52
C ASN A 370 -3.72 16.25 9.50
N VAL A 371 -2.88 16.96 10.26
CA VAL A 371 -1.46 16.57 10.42
C VAL A 371 -1.33 15.19 11.06
N ILE A 372 -2.09 14.90 12.12
CA ILE A 372 -2.10 13.59 12.79
C ILE A 372 -2.57 12.49 11.84
N ALA A 373 -3.66 12.71 11.07
CA ALA A 373 -4.18 11.74 10.10
C ALA A 373 -3.12 11.36 9.05
N ASN A 374 -2.40 12.35 8.51
CA ASN A 374 -1.36 12.13 7.51
C ASN A 374 -0.12 11.42 8.08
N ILE A 375 0.22 11.66 9.34
CA ILE A 375 1.27 10.89 10.03
C ILE A 375 0.82 9.43 10.20
N ASN A 376 -0.44 9.21 10.61
CA ASN A 376 -0.98 7.86 10.80
C ASN A 376 -0.97 7.03 9.50
N ASN A 377 -1.15 7.66 8.33
CA ASN A 377 -1.04 7.00 7.02
C ASN A 377 0.31 6.27 6.82
N CYS A 378 1.40 6.77 7.41
CA CYS A 378 2.72 6.13 7.31
C CYS A 378 2.73 4.69 7.83
N LEU A 379 1.92 4.38 8.85
CA LEU A 379 1.82 3.01 9.36
C LEU A 379 1.14 2.09 8.34
N SER A 380 0.03 2.54 7.75
CA SER A 380 -0.70 1.77 6.74
C SER A 380 0.16 1.41 5.54
N PHE A 381 0.98 2.36 5.06
CA PHE A 381 1.95 2.10 4.00
C PHE A 381 2.99 1.07 4.43
N ARG A 382 3.64 1.25 5.59
CA ARG A 382 4.65 0.31 6.11
C ARG A 382 4.08 -1.11 6.22
N MET A 383 2.96 -1.28 6.89
CA MET A 383 2.31 -2.58 7.11
C MET A 383 1.95 -3.26 5.78
N SER A 384 1.43 -2.49 4.81
CA SER A 384 1.08 -3.03 3.49
C SER A 384 2.31 -3.49 2.71
N MET A 385 3.40 -2.72 2.71
CA MET A 385 4.64 -3.07 2.01
C MET A 385 5.29 -4.33 2.58
N GLU A 386 5.32 -4.47 3.92
CA GLU A 386 5.88 -5.63 4.60
C GLU A 386 5.02 -6.89 4.36
N GLN A 387 3.71 -6.79 4.56
CA GLN A 387 2.83 -7.97 4.53
C GLN A 387 2.44 -8.41 3.12
N LYS A 388 2.09 -7.47 2.23
CA LYS A 388 1.57 -7.81 0.89
C LYS A 388 2.67 -7.95 -0.14
N TRP A 389 3.70 -7.09 -0.08
CA TRP A 389 4.75 -7.10 -1.08
C TRP A 389 6.04 -7.80 -0.64
N GLN A 390 6.19 -8.10 0.65
CA GLN A 390 7.34 -8.85 1.18
C GLN A 390 8.67 -8.20 0.73
N VAL A 391 8.70 -6.87 0.71
CA VAL A 391 9.89 -6.11 0.30
C VAL A 391 10.96 -6.26 1.38
N PRO A 392 12.22 -6.59 1.04
CA PRO A 392 13.31 -6.63 2.02
C PRO A 392 13.48 -5.30 2.74
N GLN A 393 13.83 -5.34 4.03
CA GLN A 393 13.90 -4.16 4.90
C GLN A 393 14.81 -3.04 4.34
N ASP A 394 15.96 -3.40 3.77
CA ASP A 394 16.89 -2.42 3.19
C ASP A 394 16.25 -1.63 2.03
N THR A 395 15.51 -2.31 1.16
CA THR A 395 14.80 -1.67 0.04
C THR A 395 13.59 -0.89 0.53
N LEU A 396 12.89 -1.39 1.55
CA LEU A 396 11.74 -0.71 2.16
C LEU A 396 12.13 0.64 2.74
N SER A 397 13.29 0.73 3.40
CA SER A 397 13.79 1.99 3.96
C SER A 397 14.00 3.07 2.89
N LEU A 398 14.52 2.68 1.71
CA LEU A 398 14.75 3.58 0.57
C LEU A 398 13.43 3.98 -0.10
N LEU A 399 12.50 3.04 -0.28
CA LEU A 399 11.20 3.32 -0.91
C LEU A 399 10.32 4.24 -0.05
N LEU A 400 10.35 4.05 1.27
CA LEU A 400 9.55 4.83 2.22
C LEU A 400 10.26 6.07 2.77
N GLY A 401 11.46 6.40 2.26
CA GLY A 401 12.22 7.60 2.65
C GLY A 401 11.38 8.89 2.68
N PRO A 402 10.58 9.21 1.64
CA PRO A 402 9.72 10.40 1.64
C PRO A 402 8.66 10.41 2.75
N LEU A 403 8.17 9.24 3.19
CA LEU A 403 7.25 9.14 4.33
C LEU A 403 7.96 9.41 5.66
N GLY A 404 9.23 9.04 5.77
CA GLY A 404 10.07 9.41 6.91
C GLY A 404 10.18 10.92 7.04
N GLU A 405 10.47 11.61 5.93
CA GLU A 405 10.50 13.08 5.89
C GLU A 405 9.14 13.70 6.20
N LEU A 406 8.05 13.18 5.61
CA LEU A 406 6.69 13.64 5.89
C LEU A 406 6.38 13.56 7.39
N LYS A 407 6.68 12.42 8.02
CA LYS A 407 6.50 12.20 9.45
C LYS A 407 7.33 13.20 10.28
N SER A 408 8.60 13.40 9.94
CA SER A 408 9.48 14.33 10.65
C SER A 408 8.95 15.77 10.62
N HIS A 409 8.53 16.27 9.45
CA HIS A 409 7.92 17.60 9.33
C HIS A 409 6.59 17.70 10.09
N GLY A 410 5.79 16.63 10.09
CA GLY A 410 4.57 16.52 10.88
C GLY A 410 4.84 16.62 12.39
N PHE A 411 5.80 15.84 12.91
CA PHE A 411 6.20 15.90 14.32
C PHE A 411 6.76 17.26 14.71
N ASP A 412 7.61 17.86 13.89
CA ASP A 412 8.15 19.19 14.16
C ASP A 412 7.04 20.25 14.23
N THR A 413 6.05 20.16 13.35
CA THR A 413 4.86 21.03 13.38
C THR A 413 4.04 20.81 14.65
N LEU A 414 3.76 19.56 15.01
CA LEU A 414 2.94 19.23 16.18
C LEU A 414 3.59 19.69 17.49
N LEU A 415 4.92 19.55 17.59
CA LEU A 415 5.73 19.90 18.76
C LEU A 415 6.15 21.37 18.81
N GLN A 416 5.96 22.15 17.73
CA GLN A 416 6.44 23.53 17.64
C GLN A 416 5.94 24.40 18.81
N ASN A 417 4.63 24.37 19.09
CA ASN A 417 4.03 25.17 20.15
C ASN A 417 4.57 24.78 21.53
N LEU A 418 4.70 23.48 21.80
CA LEU A 418 5.30 22.98 23.04
C LEU A 418 6.73 23.48 23.19
N ARG A 419 7.55 23.38 22.14
CA ARG A 419 8.96 23.84 22.17
C ARG A 419 9.06 25.34 22.47
N GLU A 420 8.19 26.17 21.90
CA GLU A 420 8.18 27.61 22.18
C GLU A 420 7.69 27.93 23.61
N ASP A 421 6.70 27.21 24.13
CA ASP A 421 6.22 27.34 25.52
C ASP A 421 7.33 26.94 26.53
N LEU A 422 8.14 25.93 26.21
CA LEU A 422 9.22 25.43 27.09
C LEU A 422 10.47 26.31 27.07
N LYS A 423 10.78 26.97 25.96
CA LYS A 423 11.97 27.81 25.77
C LYS A 423 12.19 28.88 26.87
N PRO A 424 11.19 29.68 27.28
CA PRO A 424 11.38 30.62 28.40
C PRO A 424 11.58 29.90 29.74
N LEU A 425 10.94 28.75 29.96
CA LEU A 425 11.09 27.97 31.18
C LEU A 425 12.51 27.42 31.32
N PHE A 426 13.09 26.88 30.24
CA PHE A 426 14.49 26.44 30.25
C PHE A 426 15.46 27.60 30.51
N LYS A 427 15.24 28.78 29.92
CA LYS A 427 16.09 29.96 30.18
C LYS A 427 16.11 30.34 31.67
N ARG A 428 15.05 30.04 32.43
CA ARG A 428 14.99 30.35 33.87
C ARG A 428 16.08 29.66 34.67
N PHE A 429 16.52 28.45 34.32
CA PHE A 429 17.64 27.78 34.99
C PHE A 429 18.90 28.66 35.00
N THR A 430 19.24 29.25 33.85
CA THR A 430 20.41 30.11 33.74
C THR A 430 20.19 31.47 34.41
N HIS A 431 18.98 32.04 34.30
CA HIS A 431 18.68 33.35 34.90
C HIS A 431 18.67 33.32 36.44
N THR A 432 18.17 32.24 37.05
CA THR A 432 18.17 32.06 38.50
C THR A 432 19.47 31.48 39.03
N ARG A 433 20.50 31.31 38.17
CA ARG A 433 21.77 30.66 38.50
C ARG A 433 21.57 29.31 39.22
N TRP A 434 20.58 28.53 38.78
CA TRP A 434 20.28 27.22 39.35
C TRP A 434 19.88 27.24 40.84
N ALA A 435 19.32 28.35 41.35
CA ALA A 435 18.92 28.46 42.75
C ALA A 435 17.72 27.57 43.13
N ALA A 436 16.76 27.36 42.21
CA ALA A 436 15.59 26.49 42.42
C ALA A 436 15.34 25.58 41.19
N PRO A 437 16.20 24.56 40.97
CA PRO A 437 16.12 23.71 39.79
C PRO A 437 14.85 22.83 39.76
N MET A 438 14.45 22.30 40.92
CA MET A 438 13.30 21.40 41.04
C MET A 438 11.98 22.10 40.68
N GLU A 439 11.72 23.29 41.25
CA GLU A 439 10.51 24.06 40.94
C GLU A 439 10.43 24.52 39.47
N THR A 440 11.60 24.77 38.86
CA THR A 440 11.67 25.14 37.45
C THR A 440 11.36 23.93 36.57
N LEU A 441 11.89 22.75 36.93
CA LEU A 441 11.60 21.50 36.23
C LEU A 441 10.14 21.09 36.40
N GLU A 442 9.58 21.16 37.60
CA GLU A 442 8.18 20.81 37.86
C GLU A 442 7.24 21.60 36.94
N LYS A 443 7.47 22.92 36.80
CA LYS A 443 6.72 23.77 35.85
C LYS A 443 6.88 23.32 34.40
N ILE A 444 8.07 22.87 34.00
CA ILE A 444 8.31 22.30 32.66
C ILE A 444 7.50 21.03 32.47
N ILE A 445 7.57 20.09 33.42
CA ILE A 445 6.85 18.81 33.37
C ILE A 445 5.34 19.04 33.33
N THR A 446 4.79 19.91 34.19
CA THR A 446 3.36 20.27 34.14
C THR A 446 2.95 20.87 32.81
N THR A 447 3.81 21.70 32.19
CA THR A 447 3.52 22.29 30.88
C THR A 447 3.48 21.22 29.78
N VAL A 448 4.39 20.25 29.82
CA VAL A 448 4.37 19.11 28.90
C VAL A 448 3.11 18.27 29.12
N ASP A 449 2.84 17.88 30.37
CA ASP A 449 1.71 17.01 30.74
C ASP A 449 0.36 17.55 30.27
N VAL A 450 0.10 18.85 30.45
CA VAL A 450 -1.12 19.52 29.98
C VAL A 450 -1.28 19.45 28.46
N ARG A 451 -0.18 19.38 27.70
CA ARG A 451 -0.18 19.31 26.23
C ARG A 451 -0.24 17.89 25.69
N LEU A 452 0.15 16.87 26.46
CA LEU A 452 0.17 15.48 26.00
C LEU A 452 -1.17 14.95 25.46
N PRO A 453 -2.33 15.27 26.06
CA PRO A 453 -3.63 14.83 25.54
C PRO A 453 -3.91 15.25 24.09
N GLU A 454 -3.28 16.33 23.61
CA GLU A 454 -3.40 16.79 22.22
C GLU A 454 -2.87 15.76 21.19
N PHE A 455 -2.01 14.83 21.61
CA PHE A 455 -1.43 13.79 20.75
C PHE A 455 -2.14 12.44 20.91
N SER A 456 -3.25 12.38 21.64
CA SER A 456 -3.99 11.13 21.91
C SER A 456 -4.56 10.46 20.65
N GLU A 457 -4.89 11.25 19.62
CA GLU A 457 -5.45 10.79 18.35
C GLU A 457 -4.40 10.22 17.38
N LEU A 458 -3.12 10.29 17.74
CA LEU A 458 -2.03 9.69 17.01
C LEU A 458 -1.96 8.19 17.30
N GLN A 459 -1.54 7.38 16.34
CA GLN A 459 -1.38 5.93 16.54
C GLN A 459 -0.32 5.64 17.60
N ASP A 460 -0.51 4.57 18.39
CA ASP A 460 0.34 4.16 19.51
C ASP A 460 1.84 4.17 19.20
N CYS A 461 2.27 3.54 18.11
CA CYS A 461 3.67 3.50 17.72
C CYS A 461 4.26 4.90 17.49
N PHE A 462 3.47 5.81 16.92
CA PHE A 462 3.89 7.20 16.69
C PHE A 462 3.80 8.05 17.95
N ARG A 463 2.94 7.68 18.93
CA ARG A 463 2.93 8.32 20.25
C ARG A 463 4.21 8.02 21.02
N GLU A 464 4.66 6.77 21.00
CA GLU A 464 5.93 6.37 21.61
C GLU A 464 7.12 7.07 20.95
N GLU A 465 7.17 7.11 19.62
CA GLU A 465 8.21 7.85 18.87
C GLU A 465 8.18 9.37 19.15
N LEU A 466 6.99 9.97 19.20
CA LEU A 466 6.82 11.38 19.54
C LEU A 466 7.26 11.64 20.99
N MET A 467 6.98 10.73 21.91
CA MET A 467 7.40 10.84 23.30
C MET A 467 8.92 10.69 23.46
N GLU A 468 9.59 9.85 22.67
CA GLU A 468 11.06 9.84 22.56
C GLU A 468 11.59 11.20 22.07
N ALA A 469 10.94 11.82 21.07
CA ALA A 469 11.35 13.14 20.60
C ALA A 469 11.18 14.24 21.66
N VAL A 470 10.12 14.18 22.48
CA VAL A 470 9.94 15.07 23.63
C VAL A 470 11.00 14.81 24.69
N HIS A 471 11.25 13.55 25.04
CA HIS A 471 12.28 13.18 26.02
C HIS A 471 13.67 13.66 25.60
N LEU A 472 14.05 13.44 24.33
CA LEU A 472 15.27 13.96 23.74
C LEU A 472 15.33 15.49 23.82
N HIS A 473 14.24 16.19 23.53
CA HIS A 473 14.19 17.64 23.64
C HIS A 473 14.43 18.14 25.07
N LEU A 474 13.80 17.52 26.08
CA LEU A 474 13.97 17.88 27.49
C LEU A 474 15.43 17.72 27.95
N VAL A 475 16.03 16.56 27.67
CA VAL A 475 17.43 16.28 28.03
C VAL A 475 18.38 17.22 27.29
N LYS A 476 18.18 17.38 25.98
CA LYS A 476 19.00 18.28 25.15
C LYS A 476 18.96 19.72 25.65
N GLU A 477 17.78 20.28 25.87
CA GLU A 477 17.65 21.66 26.36
C GLU A 477 18.24 21.84 27.76
N TYR A 478 18.11 20.83 28.63
CA TYR A 478 18.74 20.83 29.94
C TYR A 478 20.27 20.90 29.84
N ILE A 479 20.88 20.07 29.00
CA ILE A 479 22.33 20.07 28.74
C ILE A 479 22.78 21.41 28.11
N ILE A 480 21.98 21.98 27.21
CA ILE A 480 22.23 23.31 26.65
C ILE A 480 22.27 24.36 27.76
N GLN A 481 21.34 24.32 28.73
CA GLN A 481 21.36 25.28 29.84
C GLN A 481 22.57 25.07 30.76
N LEU A 482 22.98 23.83 31.02
CA LEU A 482 24.18 23.52 31.80
C LEU A 482 25.45 24.03 31.10
N SER A 483 25.51 23.88 29.77
CA SER A 483 26.68 24.26 28.97
C SER A 483 26.82 25.78 28.77
N LYS A 484 25.85 26.58 29.21
CA LYS A 484 25.99 28.04 29.23
C LYS A 484 26.94 28.42 30.36
N ARG A 485 28.11 28.97 30.01
CA ARG A 485 29.20 29.43 30.91
C ARG A 485 28.84 30.61 31.83
N ARG A 486 27.68 30.55 32.50
CA ARG A 486 27.14 31.59 33.39
C ARG A 486 27.16 31.19 34.86
N LEU A 487 27.49 29.93 35.15
CA LEU A 487 27.63 29.40 36.50
C LEU A 487 29.06 28.90 36.68
N VAL A 488 29.73 29.35 37.75
CA VAL A 488 31.06 28.88 38.15
C VAL A 488 31.01 28.64 39.67
N LEU A 489 31.27 27.40 40.09
CA LEU A 489 31.20 26.94 41.47
C LEU A 489 32.61 26.68 41.99
N LYS A 490 33.01 27.44 43.02
CA LYS A 490 34.39 27.38 43.54
C LYS A 490 34.60 26.30 44.60
N THR A 491 33.55 25.89 45.30
CA THR A 491 33.66 24.92 46.40
C THR A 491 33.09 23.56 46.01
N ALA A 492 33.64 22.50 46.59
CA ALA A 492 33.22 21.13 46.33
C ALA A 492 31.77 20.90 46.80
N GLU A 493 31.36 21.54 47.89
CA GLU A 493 30.01 21.43 48.46
C GLU A 493 28.96 22.00 47.50
N GLN A 494 29.24 23.15 46.88
CA GLN A 494 28.35 23.74 45.87
C GLN A 494 28.23 22.84 44.63
N GLN A 495 29.34 22.24 44.20
CA GLN A 495 29.36 21.32 43.07
C GLN A 495 28.58 20.03 43.37
N GLN A 496 28.71 19.50 44.59
CA GLN A 496 27.95 18.34 45.05
C GLN A 496 26.46 18.65 45.19
N GLN A 497 26.09 19.84 45.67
CA GLN A 497 24.70 20.29 45.72
C GLN A 497 24.10 20.40 44.30
N LEU A 498 24.80 21.02 43.36
CA LEU A 498 24.35 21.09 41.96
C LEU A 498 24.20 19.69 41.35
N ALA A 499 25.18 18.80 41.56
CA ALA A 499 25.11 17.42 41.09
C ALA A 499 23.89 16.69 41.65
N GLY A 500 23.59 16.85 42.94
CA GLY A 500 22.38 16.30 43.57
C GLY A 500 21.09 16.83 42.93
N HIS A 501 21.03 18.13 42.62
CA HIS A 501 19.89 18.70 41.89
C HIS A 501 19.77 18.17 40.45
N ILE A 502 20.88 17.97 39.75
CA ILE A 502 20.87 17.39 38.39
C ILE A 502 20.37 15.95 38.43
N LEU A 503 20.81 15.15 39.40
CA LEU A 503 20.35 13.76 39.59
C LEU A 503 18.85 13.71 39.85
N ALA A 504 18.35 14.50 40.81
CA ALA A 504 16.91 14.55 41.12
C ALA A 504 16.06 14.99 39.90
N ASN A 505 16.57 15.96 39.13
CA ASN A 505 15.92 16.41 37.90
C ASN A 505 15.96 15.33 36.80
N ALA A 506 17.07 14.61 36.67
CA ALA A 506 17.22 13.51 35.72
C ALA A 506 16.24 12.38 36.01
N ASP A 507 16.11 11.99 37.28
CA ASP A 507 15.16 10.97 37.73
C ASP A 507 13.72 11.39 37.44
N THR A 508 13.38 12.67 37.69
CA THR A 508 12.05 13.21 37.42
C THR A 508 11.72 13.20 35.93
N ILE A 509 12.65 13.65 35.06
CA ILE A 509 12.47 13.62 33.59
C ILE A 509 12.30 12.18 33.11
N GLN A 510 13.18 11.29 33.58
CA GLN A 510 13.16 9.89 33.17
C GLN A 510 11.87 9.20 33.58
N HIS A 511 11.44 9.36 34.84
CA HIS A 511 10.22 8.75 35.36
C HIS A 511 9.00 9.24 34.59
N PHE A 512 8.87 10.55 34.41
CA PHE A 512 7.79 11.17 33.65
C PHE A 512 7.76 10.64 32.21
N CYS A 513 8.87 10.71 31.48
CA CYS A 513 8.89 10.28 30.07
C CYS A 513 8.61 8.78 29.92
N THR A 514 9.13 7.94 30.83
CA THR A 514 8.89 6.48 30.81
C THR A 514 7.43 6.16 31.11
N GLN A 515 6.82 6.85 32.07
CA GLN A 515 5.41 6.68 32.43
C GLN A 515 4.49 7.02 31.24
N HIS A 516 4.86 7.98 30.42
CA HIS A 516 4.13 8.37 29.20
C HIS A 516 4.56 7.61 27.93
N GLY A 517 5.37 6.55 28.06
CA GLY A 517 5.67 5.61 26.96
C GLY A 517 6.91 5.92 26.12
N SER A 518 7.84 6.77 26.57
CA SER A 518 9.11 6.98 25.84
C SER A 518 9.98 5.71 25.88
N PRO A 519 10.39 5.15 24.71
CA PRO A 519 11.32 4.02 24.63
C PRO A 519 12.81 4.41 24.82
N ALA A 520 13.11 5.70 25.00
CA ALA A 520 14.47 6.25 24.97
C ALA A 520 15.33 5.94 26.23
N THR A 521 15.58 4.66 26.51
CA THR A 521 16.44 4.22 27.63
C THR A 521 17.89 4.72 27.49
N TRP A 522 18.34 4.95 26.26
CA TRP A 522 19.68 5.47 25.96
C TRP A 522 19.93 6.90 26.47
N LEU A 523 18.88 7.66 26.80
CA LEU A 523 18.99 9.00 27.42
C LEU A 523 19.22 8.94 28.93
N GLN A 524 18.98 7.79 29.57
CA GLN A 524 19.09 7.63 31.03
C GLN A 524 20.44 8.07 31.60
N PRO A 525 21.61 7.66 31.05
CA PRO A 525 22.89 8.07 31.62
C PRO A 525 23.30 9.52 31.27
N ALA A 526 22.57 10.23 30.39
CA ALA A 526 23.00 11.51 29.84
C ALA A 526 23.23 12.58 30.92
N LEU A 527 22.24 12.79 31.80
CA LEU A 527 22.32 13.78 32.88
C LEU A 527 23.04 13.28 34.14
N PRO A 528 22.82 12.02 34.60
CA PRO A 528 23.51 11.49 35.78
C PRO A 528 25.03 11.47 35.62
N THR A 529 25.56 11.05 34.47
CA THR A 529 27.02 11.03 34.25
C THR A 529 27.60 12.45 34.20
N LEU A 530 26.88 13.43 33.65
CA LEU A 530 27.29 14.84 33.72
C LEU A 530 27.29 15.38 35.16
N ALA A 531 26.30 14.99 35.97
CA ALA A 531 26.27 15.33 37.39
C ALA A 531 27.50 14.76 38.10
N GLU A 532 27.91 13.54 37.76
CA GLU A 532 29.06 12.88 38.36
C GLU A 532 30.39 13.56 37.98
N ILE A 533 30.55 13.97 36.72
CA ILE A 533 31.68 14.79 36.27
C ILE A 533 31.76 16.12 37.06
N ILE A 534 30.62 16.74 37.36
CA ILE A 534 30.56 17.97 38.17
C ILE A 534 30.89 17.67 39.64
N ARG A 535 30.45 16.53 40.19
CA ARG A 535 30.64 16.14 41.60
C ARG A 535 32.09 15.75 41.92
N LEU A 536 32.73 14.96 41.06
CA LEU A 536 34.04 14.37 41.28
C LEU A 536 35.13 15.44 41.42
N GLN A 537 35.96 15.36 42.46
CA GLN A 537 37.04 16.32 42.69
C GLN A 537 38.40 15.84 42.17
N ASP A 538 38.63 14.53 42.18
CA ASP A 538 39.89 13.94 41.70
C ASP A 538 39.97 13.96 40.16
N PRO A 539 41.03 14.54 39.56
CA PRO A 539 41.17 14.59 38.10
C PRO A 539 41.22 13.22 37.42
N SER A 540 41.75 12.19 38.09
CA SER A 540 41.82 10.84 37.51
C SER A 540 40.43 10.20 37.46
N ALA A 541 39.63 10.37 38.52
CA ALA A 541 38.23 9.95 38.53
C ALA A 541 37.40 10.65 37.45
N ILE A 542 37.59 11.97 37.26
CA ILE A 542 36.91 12.72 36.18
C ILE A 542 37.28 12.15 34.81
N LYS A 543 38.54 11.77 34.57
CA LYS A 543 38.97 11.16 33.30
C LYS A 543 38.27 9.84 33.01
N ILE A 544 38.11 8.99 34.02
CA ILE A 544 37.40 7.70 33.89
C ILE A 544 35.94 7.98 33.50
N GLU A 545 35.28 8.89 34.21
CA GLU A 545 33.87 9.20 33.95
C GLU A 545 33.67 9.83 32.56
N VAL A 546 34.59 10.70 32.12
CA VAL A 546 34.59 11.27 30.75
C VAL A 546 34.80 10.18 29.70
N ALA A 547 35.66 9.20 29.95
CA ALA A 547 35.86 8.08 29.03
C ALA A 547 34.61 7.20 28.91
N THR A 548 33.96 6.89 30.04
CA THR A 548 32.67 6.20 30.06
C THR A 548 31.61 7.01 29.29
N TYR A 549 31.52 8.31 29.53
CA TYR A 549 30.55 9.18 28.86
C TYR A 549 30.75 9.25 27.34
N ALA A 550 32.00 9.34 26.88
CA ALA A 550 32.34 9.33 25.46
C ALA A 550 32.03 7.99 24.79
N THR A 551 32.03 6.89 25.54
CA THR A 551 31.64 5.56 25.04
C THR A 551 30.12 5.47 24.87
N CYS A 552 29.34 6.03 25.80
CA CYS A 552 27.88 6.11 25.70
C CYS A 552 27.41 7.13 24.64
N TYR A 553 28.14 8.24 24.48
CA TYR A 553 27.82 9.34 23.58
C TYR A 553 29.04 9.74 22.75
N PRO A 554 29.31 9.04 21.63
CA PRO A 554 30.52 9.28 20.82
C PRO A 554 30.50 10.64 20.09
N ASP A 555 29.34 11.30 20.00
CA ASP A 555 29.22 12.67 19.48
C ASP A 555 29.54 13.76 20.54
N PHE A 556 29.89 13.37 21.76
CA PHE A 556 30.37 14.28 22.80
C PHE A 556 31.74 14.86 22.43
N SER A 557 31.86 16.19 22.51
CA SER A 557 33.02 16.91 21.95
C SER A 557 33.82 17.60 23.04
N LYS A 558 35.07 17.96 22.73
CA LYS A 558 35.90 18.80 23.62
C LYS A 558 35.24 20.13 23.95
N GLY A 559 34.41 20.68 23.05
CA GLY A 559 33.65 21.90 23.30
C GLY A 559 32.61 21.71 24.40
N HIS A 560 31.84 20.62 24.31
CA HIS A 560 30.88 20.19 25.34
C HIS A 560 31.58 20.01 26.69
N LEU A 561 32.65 19.21 26.74
CA LEU A 561 33.40 18.98 27.96
C LEU A 561 33.97 20.27 28.56
N SER A 562 34.49 21.18 27.73
CA SER A 562 35.03 22.46 28.21
C SER A 562 33.95 23.33 28.86
N ALA A 563 32.72 23.31 28.34
CA ALA A 563 31.61 24.06 28.93
C ALA A 563 31.18 23.48 30.28
N ILE A 564 31.15 22.16 30.42
CA ILE A 564 30.82 21.48 31.68
C ILE A 564 31.94 21.70 32.72
N LEU A 565 33.21 21.54 32.33
CA LEU A 565 34.34 21.80 33.23
C LEU A 565 34.44 23.28 33.64
N ALA A 566 33.93 24.22 32.83
CA ALA A 566 33.90 25.64 33.20
C ALA A 566 33.00 25.93 34.42
N ILE A 567 32.03 25.05 34.71
CA ILE A 567 31.23 25.13 35.95
C ILE A 567 32.13 24.87 37.17
N LYS A 568 33.20 24.08 37.00
CA LYS A 568 34.18 23.75 38.03
C LYS A 568 35.21 24.88 38.18
N GLY A 569 35.02 25.72 39.19
CA GLY A 569 35.89 26.87 39.44
C GLY A 569 37.22 26.54 40.15
N ASN A 570 37.44 25.29 40.53
CA ASN A 570 38.60 24.84 41.31
C ASN A 570 39.62 24.00 40.52
N LEU A 571 39.38 23.71 39.24
CA LEU A 571 40.36 23.03 38.39
C LEU A 571 41.39 24.01 37.83
N SER A 572 42.67 23.62 37.84
CA SER A 572 43.71 24.34 37.13
C SER A 572 43.58 24.17 35.60
N ASN A 573 44.15 25.13 34.85
CA ASN A 573 44.18 25.05 33.39
C ASN A 573 44.93 23.80 32.87
N SER A 574 45.94 23.31 33.59
CA SER A 574 46.66 22.07 33.26
C SER A 574 45.79 20.84 33.45
N GLU A 575 45.02 20.76 34.54
CA GLU A 575 44.10 19.65 34.79
C GLU A 575 42.97 19.62 33.77
N ALA A 576 42.35 20.76 33.49
CA ALA A 576 41.30 20.86 32.47
C ALA A 576 41.79 20.43 31.07
N LYS A 577 43.03 20.79 30.70
CA LYS A 577 43.66 20.32 29.46
C LYS A 577 43.92 18.80 29.47
N SER A 578 44.41 18.29 30.60
CA SER A 578 44.70 16.85 30.80
C SER A 578 43.45 15.98 30.79
N ILE A 579 42.31 16.47 31.28
CA ILE A 579 41.03 15.77 31.20
C ILE A 579 40.53 15.77 29.74
N ARG A 580 40.65 16.90 29.04
CA ARG A 580 40.21 17.03 27.63
C ARG A 580 40.96 16.12 26.67
N SER A 581 42.22 15.76 26.95
CA SER A 581 43.00 14.89 26.07
C SER A 581 42.50 13.44 26.08
N ILE A 582 41.66 13.03 27.03
CA ILE A 582 41.01 11.69 26.98
C ILE A 582 40.18 11.53 25.71
N LEU A 583 39.49 12.60 25.28
CA LEU A 583 38.67 12.57 24.06
C LEU A 583 39.51 12.49 22.77
N ASP A 584 40.83 12.69 22.81
CA ASP A 584 41.70 12.44 21.65
C ASP A 584 41.91 10.95 21.36
N VAL A 585 41.83 10.12 22.41
CA VAL A 585 42.09 8.67 22.31
C VAL A 585 40.83 7.89 21.93
N SER A 586 39.65 8.41 22.28
CA SER A 586 38.36 7.74 22.09
C SER A 586 37.69 7.99 20.72
N THR A 587 38.32 8.76 19.81
CA THR A 587 37.74 9.16 18.50
C THR A 587 37.86 8.11 17.39
N GLY A 588 37.89 6.82 17.76
CA GLY A 588 37.82 5.71 16.80
C GLY A 588 36.44 5.60 16.16
N ALA A 589 36.20 6.37 15.10
CA ALA A 589 35.26 6.19 13.98
C ALA A 589 34.05 5.23 14.15
N GLN A 590 33.25 5.36 15.20
CA GLN A 590 31.86 4.88 15.17
C GLN A 590 30.96 6.08 14.89
N GLU A 591 30.26 6.04 13.76
CA GLU A 591 29.15 6.96 13.54
C GLU A 591 28.10 6.70 14.63
N PRO A 592 27.67 7.73 15.38
CA PRO A 592 26.64 7.57 16.39
C PRO A 592 25.35 7.07 15.73
N SER A 593 24.83 5.94 16.22
CA SER A 593 23.49 5.46 15.80
C SER A 593 22.38 6.45 16.19
N ARG A 594 22.63 7.34 17.17
CA ARG A 594 21.70 8.37 17.67
C ARG A 594 22.44 9.65 18.03
N SER A 595 21.95 10.78 17.54
CA SER A 595 22.54 12.12 17.73
C SER A 595 21.99 12.81 18.99
N LEU A 596 22.86 13.11 19.97
CA LEU A 596 22.53 13.97 21.12
C LEU A 596 23.37 15.25 21.12
N PHE A 597 24.69 15.11 21.19
CA PHE A 597 25.63 16.23 21.27
C PHE A 597 25.90 16.91 19.94
N SER A 598 25.75 16.20 18.83
CA SER A 598 25.72 16.79 17.48
C SER A 598 24.58 17.81 17.29
N LEU A 599 23.51 17.72 18.10
CA LEU A 599 22.40 18.66 18.11
C LEU A 599 22.62 19.84 19.08
N ILE A 600 23.68 19.80 19.89
CA ILE A 600 24.00 20.81 20.90
C ILE A 600 25.14 21.68 20.36
N LYS A 601 24.86 22.95 20.08
CA LYS A 601 25.91 23.90 19.70
C LYS A 601 26.39 24.64 20.95
N VAL A 602 27.64 24.40 21.34
CA VAL A 602 28.30 25.14 22.41
C VAL A 602 29.08 26.29 21.81
N GLY A 603 28.72 27.51 22.21
CA GLY A 603 29.40 28.76 21.84
C GLY A 603 30.66 29.05 22.64
#